data_AF-A0A7K7VP63-F1
#
_entry.id   AF-A0A7K7VP63-F1
#
_cell.length_a   1.000
_cell.length_b   1.000
_cell.length_c   1.000
_cell.angle_alpha   90.00
_cell.angle_beta   90.00
_cell.angle_gamma   90.00
#
_symmetry.space_group_name_H-M   'P 1'
#
loop_
_entity.id
_entity.type
_entity.pdbx_description
1 polymer ?
#
loop_
_entity_poly.entity_id
_entity_poly.type
_entity_poly.pdbx_seq_one_letter_code
_entity_poly.pdbx_strand_id
1 'polypeptide(L)'
;MSQRRSGPRADMAPEIAAAAGFVSSLLRTRGCVSEQQLQVFSGALREALAEHYRHHWFPEKPFKGSGYRCIRINHRMDPLISKAASHIGLSLPQLYQLLPSELTLWVDPYEVSYRIGEDGSICVLYEAAAAKAAGGSCGMLACRNRMVLGRASPSKNYIVTVSS
;
A
#
# COMPACT_ATOMS: atom_id res chain seq x y z
N MET A 1 -19.61 29.62 18.26
CA MET A 1 -19.82 29.11 16.89
C MET A 1 -18.50 29.15 16.14
N SER A 2 -17.93 28.00 15.78
CA SER A 2 -16.92 27.91 14.72
C SER A 2 -16.81 26.43 14.34
N GLN A 3 -17.71 25.97 13.46
CA GLN A 3 -17.53 24.69 12.78
C GLN A 3 -16.31 24.84 11.86
N ARG A 4 -15.19 24.22 12.24
CA ARG A 4 -14.07 24.03 11.32
C ARG A 4 -14.58 23.13 10.19
N ARG A 5 -14.80 23.70 9.01
CA ARG A 5 -15.06 22.93 7.79
C ARG A 5 -13.79 22.14 7.47
N SER A 6 -13.79 20.86 7.83
CA SER A 6 -12.85 19.89 7.26
C SER A 6 -13.15 19.79 5.77
N GLY A 7 -12.18 20.14 4.91
CA GLY A 7 -12.27 19.85 3.48
C GLY A 7 -12.46 18.35 3.24
N PRO A 8 -12.88 17.94 2.02
CA PRO A 8 -13.03 16.54 1.69
C PRO A 8 -11.67 15.85 1.85
N ARG A 9 -11.52 15.05 2.90
CA ARG A 9 -10.36 14.17 3.07
C ARG A 9 -10.43 13.16 1.94
N ALA A 10 -9.36 13.00 1.16
CA ALA A 10 -9.28 11.90 0.22
C ALA A 10 -9.47 10.59 1.00
N ASP A 11 -10.42 9.77 0.54
CA ASP A 11 -10.70 8.47 1.11
C ASP A 11 -9.49 7.54 0.87
N MET A 12 -9.05 6.85 1.92
CA MET A 12 -7.92 5.89 1.88
C MET A 12 -8.33 4.50 1.36
N ALA A 13 -9.63 4.29 1.15
CA ALA A 13 -10.19 3.01 0.73
C ALA A 13 -9.57 2.42 -0.56
N PRO A 14 -9.32 3.17 -1.66
CA PRO A 14 -8.79 2.57 -2.87
C PRO A 14 -7.34 2.12 -2.71
N GLU A 15 -6.50 2.87 -2.00
CA GLU A 15 -5.11 2.51 -1.71
C GLU A 15 -5.04 1.29 -0.79
N ILE A 16 -5.85 1.27 0.26
CA ILE A 16 -5.94 0.12 1.17
C ILE A 16 -6.45 -1.13 0.43
N ALA A 17 -7.43 -0.98 -0.47
CA ALA A 17 -7.93 -2.10 -1.28
C ALA A 17 -6.85 -2.64 -2.22
N ALA A 18 -6.07 -1.78 -2.87
CA ALA A 18 -4.96 -2.19 -3.72
C ALA A 18 -3.88 -2.94 -2.92
N ALA A 19 -3.51 -2.43 -1.74
CA ALA A 19 -2.53 -3.07 -0.86
C ALA A 19 -2.99 -4.45 -0.37
N ALA A 20 -4.22 -4.54 0.16
CA ALA A 20 -4.76 -5.82 0.65
C ALA A 20 -4.96 -6.83 -0.48
N GLY A 21 -5.41 -6.38 -1.66
CA GLY A 21 -5.53 -7.19 -2.86
C GLY A 21 -4.19 -7.76 -3.32
N PHE A 22 -3.12 -6.95 -3.28
CA PHE A 22 -1.77 -7.40 -3.61
C PHE A 22 -1.28 -8.49 -2.66
N VAL A 23 -1.38 -8.28 -1.33
CA VAL A 23 -0.98 -9.31 -0.36
C VAL A 23 -1.80 -10.59 -0.52
N SER A 24 -3.12 -10.46 -0.74
CA SER A 24 -4.00 -11.61 -1.02
C SER A 24 -3.57 -12.37 -2.28
N SER A 25 -3.11 -11.66 -3.31
CA SER A 25 -2.61 -12.28 -4.54
C SER A 25 -1.35 -13.10 -4.31
N LEU A 26 -0.44 -12.64 -3.43
CA LEU A 26 0.77 -13.40 -3.07
C LEU A 26 0.42 -14.70 -2.34
N LEU A 27 -0.52 -14.64 -1.38
CA LEU A 27 -1.03 -15.82 -0.68
C LEU A 27 -1.69 -16.83 -1.63
N ARG A 28 -2.45 -16.34 -2.61
CA ARG A 28 -3.07 -17.18 -3.66
C ARG A 28 -2.03 -17.88 -4.52
N THR A 29 -1.03 -17.15 -5.01
CA THR A 29 -0.06 -17.69 -5.98
C THR A 29 0.83 -18.77 -5.35
N ARG A 30 1.14 -18.67 -4.06
CA ARG A 30 2.11 -19.53 -3.38
C ARG A 30 1.49 -20.61 -2.49
N GLY A 31 0.17 -20.61 -2.29
CA GLY A 31 -0.49 -21.52 -1.37
C GLY A 31 -1.86 -22.00 -1.82
N CYS A 32 -2.31 -23.09 -1.20
CA CYS A 32 -3.66 -23.62 -1.35
C CYS A 32 -4.65 -22.86 -0.44
N VAL A 33 -4.69 -21.53 -0.53
CA VAL A 33 -5.64 -20.70 0.22
C VAL A 33 -6.90 -20.53 -0.62
N SER A 34 -8.06 -20.93 -0.10
CA SER A 34 -9.33 -20.83 -0.84
C SER A 34 -9.75 -19.37 -1.08
N GLU A 35 -10.53 -19.11 -2.13
CA GLU A 35 -11.06 -17.76 -2.39
C GLU A 35 -11.87 -17.22 -1.21
N GLN A 36 -12.65 -18.07 -0.52
CA GLN A 36 -13.39 -17.66 0.66
C GLN A 36 -12.46 -17.18 1.79
N GLN A 37 -11.37 -17.91 2.05
CA GLN A 37 -10.35 -17.47 3.00
C GLN A 37 -9.70 -16.16 2.56
N LEU A 38 -9.36 -16.02 1.27
CA LEU A 38 -8.77 -14.78 0.75
C LEU A 38 -9.71 -13.57 0.90
N GLN A 39 -11.03 -13.74 0.73
CA GLN A 39 -11.99 -12.67 0.98
C GLN A 39 -12.03 -12.26 2.46
N VAL A 40 -12.04 -13.24 3.38
CA VAL A 40 -11.99 -12.98 4.83
C VAL A 40 -10.69 -12.28 5.21
N PHE A 41 -9.54 -12.75 4.72
CA PHE A 41 -8.23 -12.13 4.95
C PHE A 41 -8.19 -10.70 4.42
N SER A 42 -8.62 -10.49 3.18
CA SER A 42 -8.63 -9.17 2.54
C SER A 42 -9.51 -8.19 3.32
N GLY A 43 -10.72 -8.61 3.73
CA GLY A 43 -11.60 -7.80 4.58
C GLY A 43 -10.94 -7.42 5.91
N ALA A 44 -10.42 -8.41 6.64
CA ALA A 44 -9.78 -8.20 7.93
C ALA A 44 -8.55 -7.27 7.83
N LEU A 45 -7.74 -7.43 6.78
CA LEU A 45 -6.57 -6.57 6.56
C LEU A 45 -6.99 -5.13 6.22
N ARG A 46 -8.00 -4.93 5.37
CA ARG A 46 -8.50 -3.59 5.02
C ARG A 46 -9.00 -2.84 6.25
N GLU A 47 -9.76 -3.51 7.12
CA GLU A 47 -10.23 -2.92 8.39
C GLU A 47 -9.06 -2.55 9.32
N ALA A 48 -8.09 -3.46 9.48
CA ALA A 48 -6.92 -3.22 10.32
C ALA A 48 -6.07 -2.04 9.81
N LEU A 49 -5.86 -1.93 8.51
CA LEU A 49 -5.13 -0.82 7.89
C LEU A 49 -5.88 0.50 8.04
N ALA A 50 -7.20 0.50 7.81
CA ALA A 50 -8.01 1.72 7.90
C ALA A 50 -7.97 2.30 9.34
N GLU A 51 -8.10 1.45 10.36
CA GLU A 51 -7.96 1.90 11.75
C GLU A 51 -6.54 2.35 12.06
N HIS A 52 -5.52 1.61 11.60
CA HIS A 52 -4.12 1.96 11.84
C HIS A 52 -3.74 3.32 11.23
N TYR A 53 -4.26 3.62 10.04
CA TYR A 53 -3.92 4.83 9.27
C TYR A 53 -4.77 6.05 9.63
N ARG A 54 -5.85 5.90 10.40
CA ARG A 54 -6.88 6.93 10.65
C ARG A 54 -6.34 8.31 11.01
N HIS A 55 -5.28 8.37 11.82
CA HIS A 55 -4.64 9.62 12.28
C HIS A 55 -3.33 9.95 11.59
N HIS A 56 -2.94 9.11 10.63
CA HIS A 56 -1.68 9.21 9.88
C HIS A 56 -1.93 9.27 8.38
N TRP A 57 -3.08 9.77 7.92
CA TRP A 57 -3.40 9.95 6.50
C TRP A 57 -3.45 11.43 6.14
N PHE A 58 -2.53 11.88 5.28
CA PHE A 58 -2.36 13.30 4.92
C PHE A 58 -2.36 13.48 3.40
N PRO A 59 -3.54 13.57 2.74
CA PRO A 59 -3.62 13.71 1.29
C PRO A 59 -2.88 14.92 0.72
N GLU A 60 -2.78 16.01 1.47
CA GLU A 60 -2.05 17.22 1.04
C GLU A 60 -0.53 17.06 1.12
N LYS A 61 -0.05 16.05 1.88
CA LYS A 61 1.36 15.71 2.02
C LYS A 61 1.51 14.17 2.00
N PRO A 62 1.34 13.50 0.85
CA PRO A 62 1.22 12.05 0.77
C PRO A 62 2.32 11.28 1.50
N PHE A 63 3.57 11.73 1.38
CA PHE A 63 4.72 11.09 2.02
C PHE A 63 4.80 11.29 3.54
N LYS A 64 4.04 12.23 4.12
CA LYS A 64 4.00 12.41 5.58
C LYS A 64 3.37 11.17 6.20
N GLY A 65 4.11 10.50 7.09
CA GLY A 65 3.66 9.26 7.74
C GLY A 65 3.79 8.00 6.86
N SER A 66 4.40 8.08 5.68
CA SER A 66 4.60 6.91 4.79
C SER A 66 5.33 5.77 5.49
N GLY A 67 6.40 6.07 6.26
CA GLY A 67 7.10 5.06 7.05
C GLY A 67 6.25 4.40 8.14
N TYR A 68 5.30 5.13 8.74
CA TYR A 68 4.37 4.58 9.73
C TYR A 68 3.34 3.66 9.06
N ARG A 69 2.87 4.02 7.87
CA ARG A 69 1.92 3.21 7.07
C ARG A 69 2.59 2.09 6.29
N CYS A 70 3.92 2.02 6.29
CA CYS A 70 4.64 1.01 5.52
C CYS A 70 4.36 -0.37 6.09
N ILE A 71 3.90 -1.29 5.23
CA ILE A 71 3.81 -2.71 5.55
C ILE A 71 5.16 -3.33 5.20
N ARG A 72 5.80 -4.01 6.16
CA ARG A 72 7.14 -4.57 5.97
C ARG A 72 7.21 -6.02 6.43
N ILE A 73 7.73 -6.87 5.56
CA ILE A 73 8.14 -8.23 5.87
C ILE A 73 9.65 -8.29 5.67
N ASN A 74 10.35 -8.73 6.71
CA ASN A 74 11.77 -9.07 6.67
C ASN A 74 11.98 -10.31 7.56
N HIS A 75 13.00 -10.33 8.42
CA HIS A 75 13.10 -11.27 9.54
C HIS A 75 11.91 -11.23 10.52
N ARG A 76 11.01 -10.26 10.39
CA ARG A 76 9.75 -10.15 11.13
C ARG A 76 8.58 -9.97 10.17
N MET A 77 7.51 -10.70 10.43
CA MET A 77 6.22 -10.53 9.75
C MET A 77 5.52 -9.26 10.23
N ASP A 78 4.88 -8.54 9.31
CA ASP A 78 4.04 -7.40 9.65
C ASP A 78 2.89 -7.83 10.59
N PRO A 79 2.66 -7.13 11.72
CA PRO A 79 1.67 -7.54 12.71
C PRO A 79 0.23 -7.45 12.20
N LEU A 80 -0.08 -6.54 11.27
CA LEU A 80 -1.42 -6.42 10.68
C LEU A 80 -1.69 -7.58 9.72
N ILE A 81 -0.68 -7.96 8.90
CA ILE A 81 -0.75 -9.18 8.08
C ILE A 81 -0.94 -10.42 8.96
N SER A 82 -0.09 -10.60 9.99
CA SER A 82 -0.17 -11.77 10.87
C SER A 82 -1.52 -11.86 11.58
N LYS A 83 -2.07 -10.72 12.03
CA LYS A 83 -3.38 -10.67 12.68
C LYS A 83 -4.49 -11.06 11.71
N ALA A 84 -4.53 -10.46 10.51
CA ALA A 84 -5.54 -10.78 9.50
C ALA A 84 -5.46 -12.25 9.04
N ALA A 85 -4.24 -12.77 8.87
CA ALA A 85 -4.00 -14.16 8.48
C ALA A 85 -4.47 -15.17 9.55
N SER A 86 -4.36 -14.82 10.84
CA SER A 86 -4.83 -15.70 11.91
C SER A 86 -6.33 -15.99 11.84
N HIS A 87 -7.13 -15.05 11.32
CA HIS A 87 -8.58 -15.22 11.15
C HIS A 87 -8.94 -16.30 10.11
N ILE A 88 -8.01 -16.66 9.22
CA ILE A 88 -8.20 -17.69 8.19
C ILE A 88 -7.42 -18.97 8.48
N GLY A 89 -6.86 -19.07 9.70
CA GLY A 89 -6.13 -20.25 10.17
C GLY A 89 -4.68 -20.35 9.68
N LEU A 90 -4.11 -19.30 9.09
CA LEU A 90 -2.69 -19.31 8.71
C LEU A 90 -1.80 -19.00 9.91
N SER A 91 -0.90 -19.92 10.20
CA SER A 91 0.15 -19.75 11.21
C SER A 91 1.30 -18.87 10.70
N LEU A 92 2.06 -18.29 11.62
CA LEU A 92 3.22 -17.46 11.30
C LEU A 92 4.27 -18.20 10.43
N PRO A 93 4.64 -19.48 10.70
CA PRO A 93 5.52 -20.23 9.80
C PRO A 93 4.98 -20.39 8.38
N GLN A 94 3.67 -20.61 8.22
CA GLN A 94 3.04 -20.68 6.89
C GLN A 94 3.15 -19.33 6.17
N LEU A 95 2.97 -18.21 6.86
CA LEU A 95 3.14 -16.89 6.24
C LEU A 95 4.56 -16.67 5.72
N TYR A 96 5.60 -17.10 6.44
CA TYR A 96 6.98 -17.01 5.96
C TYR A 96 7.26 -17.90 4.75
N GLN A 97 6.53 -19.00 4.57
CA GLN A 97 6.62 -19.84 3.37
C GLN A 97 5.85 -19.25 2.18
N LEU A 98 4.71 -18.61 2.46
CA LEU A 98 3.77 -18.14 1.45
C LEU A 98 4.05 -16.72 0.95
N LEU A 99 4.72 -15.87 1.73
CA LEU A 99 5.02 -14.48 1.37
C LEU A 99 6.52 -14.31 1.03
N PRO A 100 6.88 -13.27 0.26
CA PRO A 100 8.29 -12.93 0.06
C PRO A 100 8.99 -12.68 1.40
N SER A 101 10.23 -13.17 1.55
CA SER A 101 11.02 -12.99 2.77
C SER A 101 11.36 -11.52 3.03
N GLU A 102 11.52 -10.73 1.97
CA GLU A 102 11.73 -9.28 2.02
C GLU A 102 10.67 -8.60 1.15
N LEU A 103 9.73 -7.91 1.78
CA LEU A 103 8.70 -7.09 1.14
C LEU A 103 8.62 -5.74 1.86
N THR A 104 8.64 -4.67 1.09
CA THR A 104 8.28 -3.32 1.56
C THR A 104 7.13 -2.81 0.70
N LEU A 105 6.02 -2.44 1.31
CA LEU A 105 4.80 -1.97 0.64
C LEU A 105 4.39 -0.62 1.26
N TRP A 106 4.47 0.43 0.45
CA TRP A 106 4.06 1.78 0.81
C TRP A 106 2.61 2.01 0.39
N VAL A 107 1.79 2.45 1.34
CA VAL A 107 0.38 2.77 1.13
C VAL A 107 0.19 4.24 1.45
N ASP A 108 0.33 5.08 0.44
CA ASP A 108 0.33 6.54 0.55
C ASP A 108 -0.86 7.13 -0.21
N PRO A 109 -1.40 8.30 0.19
CA PRO A 109 -2.44 8.95 -0.60
C PRO A 109 -2.06 9.04 -2.08
N TYR A 110 -2.94 8.54 -2.93
CA TYR A 110 -2.81 8.51 -4.38
C TYR A 110 -1.74 7.56 -4.95
N GLU A 111 -0.99 6.82 -4.14
CA GLU A 111 0.05 5.88 -4.62
C GLU A 111 0.20 4.66 -3.70
N VAL A 112 0.14 3.46 -4.29
CA VAL A 112 0.58 2.23 -3.63
C VAL A 112 1.73 1.67 -4.44
N SER A 113 2.87 1.49 -3.80
CA SER A 113 4.08 0.96 -4.43
C SER A 113 4.77 -0.05 -3.53
N TYR A 114 5.54 -0.94 -4.12
CA TYR A 114 6.21 -2.00 -3.38
C TYR A 114 7.59 -2.30 -3.93
N ARG A 115 8.37 -2.99 -3.11
CA ARG A 115 9.66 -3.59 -3.45
C ARG A 115 9.74 -4.99 -2.85
N ILE A 116 10.16 -5.96 -3.64
CA ILE A 116 10.47 -7.32 -3.19
C ILE A 116 11.98 -7.52 -3.26
N GLY A 117 12.59 -7.95 -2.15
CA GLY A 117 14.06 -8.01 -1.99
C GLY A 117 14.68 -6.67 -1.61
N GLU A 118 15.88 -6.71 -1.03
CA GLU A 118 16.62 -5.49 -0.64
C GLU A 118 17.01 -4.67 -1.88
N ASP A 119 17.49 -5.34 -2.93
CA ASP A 119 17.90 -4.73 -4.21
C ASP A 119 16.78 -4.74 -5.28
N GLY A 120 15.54 -4.97 -4.87
CA GLY A 120 14.40 -5.00 -5.78
C GLY A 120 14.08 -3.65 -6.40
N SER A 121 13.55 -3.67 -7.63
CA SER A 121 12.94 -2.48 -8.24
C SER A 121 11.68 -2.07 -7.50
N ILE A 122 11.42 -0.75 -7.44
CA ILE A 122 10.14 -0.22 -6.97
C ILE A 122 9.11 -0.34 -8.11
N CYS A 123 7.99 -0.98 -7.80
CA CYS A 123 6.86 -1.17 -8.70
C CYS A 123 5.63 -0.44 -8.14
N VAL A 124 4.87 0.24 -9.01
CA VAL A 124 3.63 0.92 -8.65
C VAL A 124 2.45 -0.03 -8.89
N LEU A 125 1.62 -0.24 -7.85
CA LEU A 125 0.40 -1.05 -7.88
C LEU A 125 -0.84 -0.20 -8.14
N TYR A 126 -0.85 1.02 -7.61
CA TYR A 126 -1.94 1.97 -7.72
C TYR A 126 -1.37 3.37 -7.84
N GLU A 127 -1.95 4.18 -8.72
CA GLU A 127 -1.65 5.59 -8.87
C GLU A 127 -2.93 6.34 -9.21
N ALA A 128 -3.16 7.47 -8.56
CA ALA A 128 -4.26 8.39 -8.84
C ALA A 128 -3.77 9.83 -8.94
N ALA A 129 -4.54 10.67 -9.63
CA ALA A 129 -4.28 12.10 -9.61
C ALA A 129 -4.67 12.67 -8.24
N ALA A 130 -3.72 13.30 -7.55
CA ALA A 130 -4.05 14.15 -6.42
C ALA A 130 -5.03 15.23 -6.91
N ALA A 131 -6.20 15.33 -6.28
CA ALA A 131 -7.12 16.43 -6.58
C ALA A 131 -6.37 17.73 -6.31
N LYS A 132 -5.95 18.42 -7.37
CA LYS A 132 -5.25 19.70 -7.22
C LYS A 132 -6.19 20.62 -6.45
N ALA A 133 -5.77 21.07 -5.27
CA ALA A 133 -6.38 22.21 -4.62
C ALA A 133 -6.51 23.30 -5.68
N ALA A 134 -7.75 23.71 -5.97
CA ALA A 134 -8.09 24.56 -7.10
C ALA A 134 -7.19 25.81 -7.14
N GLY A 135 -6.35 25.91 -8.17
CA GLY A 135 -5.47 27.06 -8.39
C GLY A 135 -4.35 26.78 -9.38
N GLY A 136 -4.61 26.98 -10.68
CA GLY A 136 -3.57 27.10 -11.71
C GLY A 136 -3.81 26.25 -12.96
N SER A 137 -4.16 26.92 -14.05
CA SER A 137 -4.60 26.38 -15.35
C SER A 137 -3.49 25.73 -16.20
N CYS A 138 -3.96 24.81 -17.05
CA CYS A 138 -3.49 24.42 -18.39
C CYS A 138 -2.26 23.50 -18.54
N GLY A 139 -2.50 22.34 -19.17
CA GLY A 139 -1.47 21.42 -19.65
C GLY A 139 -2.01 20.03 -19.99
N MET A 140 -2.74 19.96 -21.10
CA MET A 140 -3.30 18.77 -21.75
C MET A 140 -2.28 17.63 -21.95
N LEU A 141 -2.67 16.37 -21.69
CA LEU A 141 -2.62 15.24 -22.64
C LEU A 141 -2.96 13.91 -21.95
N ALA A 142 -4.13 13.37 -22.29
CA ALA A 142 -4.52 12.01 -22.03
C ALA A 142 -3.85 11.03 -23.02
N CYS A 143 -3.48 9.87 -22.48
CA CYS A 143 -3.49 8.53 -23.08
C CYS A 143 -3.12 8.36 -24.56
N ARG A 144 -2.00 7.68 -24.81
CA ARG A 144 -1.87 6.76 -25.96
C ARG A 144 -0.93 5.61 -25.63
N ASN A 145 -1.48 4.39 -25.60
CA ASN A 145 -0.74 3.14 -25.56
C ASN A 145 0.22 3.03 -26.76
N ARG A 146 1.49 2.71 -26.50
CA ARG A 146 2.36 1.99 -27.43
C ARG A 146 3.37 1.18 -26.63
N MET A 147 3.34 -0.14 -26.80
CA MET A 147 4.35 -1.07 -26.30
C MET A 147 5.73 -0.71 -26.88
N VAL A 148 6.79 -1.07 -26.13
CA VAL A 148 8.16 -1.44 -26.53
C VAL A 148 9.25 -0.77 -25.65
N LEU A 149 9.96 -1.64 -24.92
CA LEU A 149 11.31 -1.54 -24.32
C LEU A 149 11.61 -0.44 -23.29
N GLY A 150 11.78 -0.90 -22.04
CA GLY A 150 12.84 -0.45 -21.13
C GLY A 150 12.84 1.03 -20.74
N ARG A 151 12.12 1.38 -19.68
CA ARG A 151 12.42 2.59 -18.90
C ARG A 151 12.50 2.22 -17.43
N ALA A 152 13.71 2.34 -16.89
CA ALA A 152 13.91 2.41 -15.45
C ALA A 152 13.09 3.61 -14.91
N SER A 153 12.24 3.36 -13.92
CA SER A 153 11.56 4.42 -13.18
C SER A 153 12.59 5.37 -12.58
N PRO A 154 12.36 6.70 -12.63
CA PRO A 154 13.23 7.63 -11.94
C PRO A 154 13.20 7.34 -10.44
N SER A 155 14.37 7.37 -9.82
CA SER A 155 14.56 7.16 -8.39
C SER A 155 13.84 8.24 -7.58
N LYS A 156 12.67 7.91 -7.03
CA LYS A 156 12.03 8.71 -5.97
C LYS A 156 12.82 8.46 -4.67
N ASN A 157 13.51 9.48 -4.17
CA ASN A 157 14.31 9.42 -2.95
C ASN A 157 13.42 9.22 -1.72
N TYR A 158 13.27 7.98 -1.26
CA TYR A 158 12.72 7.67 0.06
C TYR A 158 13.83 7.86 1.11
N ILE A 159 13.93 9.05 1.70
CA ILE A 159 14.85 9.28 2.82
C ILE A 159 14.20 8.68 4.07
N VAL A 160 14.74 7.56 4.55
CA VAL A 160 14.39 6.99 5.86
C VAL A 160 15.30 7.64 6.89
N THR A 161 14.77 8.57 7.69
CA THR A 161 15.49 9.09 8.87
C THR A 161 15.32 8.10 10.01
N VAL A 162 16.42 7.49 10.44
CA VAL A 162 16.46 6.65 11.64
C VAL A 162 16.84 7.57 12.80
N SER A 163 15.91 7.85 13.71
CA SER A 163 16.25 8.52 14.96
C SER A 163 16.85 7.49 15.93
N SER A 164 18.04 7.81 16.46
CA SER A 164 18.72 7.05 17.52
C SER A 164 18.07 7.23 18.89
#